data_AF-A0A1T5EX45-F1
#
_entry.id   AF-A0A1T5EX45-F1
#
_cell.length_a   1.000
_cell.length_b   1.000
_cell.length_c   1.000
_cell.angle_alpha   90.00
_cell.angle_beta   90.00
_cell.angle_gamma   90.00
#
_symmetry.space_group_name_H-M   'P 1'
#
loop_
_entity.id
_entity.type
_entity.pdbx_description
1 polymer ?
#
loop_
_entity_poly.entity_id
_entity_poly.type
_entity_poly.pdbx_seq_one_letter_code
_entity_poly.pdbx_strand_id
1 'polypeptide(L)'
;MFFDNNLDFYKYYRTNITYMDDKYFIRGNYDIKYTLDSYYFESDSRFSTSHDFKVAKILANELIQVYIENQLLNLNKHIGIANSDIGKMRLQWTGSKTALIELIYALQSYAVFDMGKADIKAIATYFENVFEIDLGDFYHTYLEIRTRKINRTKFLDSLKDAVIRKMDEQDEK
;
A
#
# COMPACT_ATOMS: atom_id res chain seq x y z
N MET A 1 -13.41 23.01 16.74
CA MET A 1 -13.43 24.49 16.69
C MET A 1 -13.93 25.07 15.37
N PHE A 2 -13.31 24.82 14.20
CA PHE A 2 -13.79 25.40 12.92
C PHE A 2 -15.15 24.82 12.47
N PHE A 3 -15.32 23.49 12.56
CA PHE A 3 -16.55 22.80 12.19
C PHE A 3 -17.71 23.12 13.14
N ASP A 4 -17.44 23.25 14.44
CA ASP A 4 -18.47 23.56 15.44
C ASP A 4 -19.07 24.96 15.22
N ASN A 5 -18.23 25.93 14.84
CA ASN A 5 -18.66 27.31 14.57
C ASN A 5 -19.30 27.49 13.17
N ASN A 6 -19.11 26.55 12.24
CA ASN A 6 -19.65 26.61 10.88
C ASN A 6 -20.54 25.41 10.55
N LEU A 7 -21.10 24.75 11.57
CA LEU A 7 -21.82 23.49 11.41
C LEU A 7 -23.02 23.61 10.46
N ASP A 8 -23.76 24.71 10.54
CA ASP A 8 -24.94 24.95 9.69
C ASP A 8 -24.55 25.19 8.23
N PHE A 9 -23.47 25.94 7.99
CA PHE A 9 -22.92 26.13 6.65
C PHE A 9 -22.32 24.83 6.09
N TYR A 10 -21.66 24.04 6.93
CA TYR A 10 -21.11 22.74 6.54
C TYR A 10 -22.21 21.77 6.13
N LYS A 11 -23.33 21.71 6.89
CA LYS A 11 -24.52 20.92 6.52
C LYS A 11 -25.13 21.40 5.22
N TYR A 12 -25.29 22.72 5.06
CA TYR A 12 -25.78 23.33 3.82
C TYR A 12 -24.94 22.90 2.62
N TYR A 13 -23.62 23.06 2.72
CA TYR A 13 -22.67 22.71 1.67
C TYR A 13 -22.69 21.20 1.36
N ARG A 14 -22.69 20.33 2.39
CA ARG A 14 -22.72 18.87 2.23
C ARG A 14 -24.02 18.33 1.63
N THR A 15 -25.13 19.04 1.80
CA THR A 15 -26.44 18.62 1.30
C THR A 15 -26.73 19.10 -0.12
N ASN A 16 -25.80 19.85 -0.75
CA ASN A 16 -25.94 20.41 -2.11
C ASN A 16 -27.26 21.19 -2.31
N ILE A 17 -27.77 21.83 -1.26
CA ILE A 17 -28.98 22.64 -1.36
C ILE A 17 -28.58 24.04 -1.85
N THR A 18 -29.41 24.66 -2.68
CA THR A 18 -29.07 25.91 -3.39
C THR A 18 -29.83 27.15 -2.88
N TYR A 19 -30.68 26.98 -1.85
CA TYR A 19 -31.61 28.04 -1.41
C TYR A 19 -30.95 29.28 -0.78
N MET A 20 -29.67 29.21 -0.43
CA MET A 20 -28.90 30.35 0.09
C MET A 20 -27.73 30.73 -0.82
N ASP A 21 -27.65 30.20 -2.04
CA ASP A 21 -26.51 30.46 -2.94
C ASP A 21 -26.41 31.96 -3.26
N ASP A 22 -27.55 32.63 -3.39
CA ASP A 22 -27.64 34.07 -3.62
C ASP A 22 -27.07 34.92 -2.47
N LYS A 23 -26.90 34.32 -1.28
CA LYS A 23 -26.33 34.96 -0.09
C LYS A 23 -24.89 34.54 0.18
N TYR A 24 -24.53 33.30 -0.15
CA TYR A 24 -23.21 32.74 0.16
C TYR A 24 -22.20 32.88 -0.98
N PHE A 25 -22.66 32.91 -2.24
CA PHE A 25 -21.79 32.85 -3.41
C PHE A 25 -21.88 34.06 -4.34
N ILE A 26 -22.69 35.07 -4.00
CA ILE A 26 -22.77 36.33 -4.75
C ILE A 26 -21.82 37.38 -4.13
N ARG A 27 -21.03 38.03 -4.99
CA ARG A 27 -20.12 39.13 -4.61
C ARG A 27 -20.91 40.39 -4.24
N GLY A 28 -20.43 41.14 -3.25
CA GLY A 28 -21.02 42.42 -2.86
C GLY A 28 -22.30 42.34 -2.01
N ASN A 29 -22.89 41.15 -1.85
CA ASN A 29 -24.08 40.93 -1.01
C ASN A 29 -23.68 40.39 0.37
N TYR A 30 -22.99 41.23 1.16
CA TYR A 30 -22.51 40.85 2.49
C TYR A 30 -23.55 41.21 3.55
N ASP A 31 -24.21 40.20 4.10
CA ASP A 31 -25.02 40.37 5.30
C ASP A 31 -24.14 40.13 6.54
N ILE A 32 -23.91 41.22 7.28
CA ILE A 32 -23.06 41.27 8.49
C ILE A 32 -23.43 40.17 9.50
N LYS A 33 -24.67 39.71 9.51
CA LYS A 33 -25.13 38.61 10.39
C LYS A 33 -24.51 37.25 10.04
N TYR A 34 -24.09 37.05 8.80
CA TYR A 34 -23.53 35.78 8.30
C TYR A 34 -22.02 35.84 8.06
N THR A 35 -21.42 37.04 7.99
CA THR A 35 -20.00 37.28 7.67
C THR A 35 -19.20 37.86 8.85
N LEU A 36 -19.30 37.25 10.02
CA LEU A 36 -18.56 37.66 11.22
C LEU A 36 -17.11 37.14 11.29
N ASP A 37 -16.61 36.51 10.23
CA ASP A 37 -15.24 35.97 10.22
C ASP A 37 -14.22 37.08 9.92
N SER A 38 -13.09 37.09 10.64
CA SER A 38 -12.02 38.09 10.46
C SER A 38 -11.46 38.11 9.03
N TYR A 39 -11.58 36.98 8.31
CA TYR A 39 -11.21 36.82 6.92
C TYR A 39 -11.87 37.82 5.97
N TYR A 40 -13.07 38.33 6.30
CA TYR A 40 -13.72 39.36 5.50
C TYR A 40 -12.84 40.61 5.34
N PHE A 41 -12.11 41.01 6.39
CA PHE A 41 -11.24 42.18 6.35
C PHE A 41 -9.94 41.94 5.58
N GLU A 42 -9.57 40.68 5.34
CA GLU A 42 -8.32 40.26 4.70
C GLU A 42 -8.50 39.91 3.21
N SER A 43 -9.74 39.81 2.72
CA SER A 43 -10.06 39.34 1.37
C SER A 43 -10.40 40.48 0.40
N ASP A 44 -10.10 40.29 -0.90
CA ASP A 44 -10.48 41.25 -1.95
C ASP A 44 -11.96 41.13 -2.27
N SER A 45 -12.75 42.12 -1.85
CA SER A 45 -14.21 42.18 -2.04
C SER A 45 -14.66 42.20 -3.52
N ARG A 46 -13.76 42.45 -4.46
CA ARG A 46 -14.04 42.40 -5.91
C ARG A 46 -13.89 41.00 -6.49
N PHE A 47 -13.17 40.11 -5.80
CA PHE A 47 -12.87 38.75 -6.26
C PHE A 47 -13.55 37.70 -5.40
N SER A 48 -13.47 37.84 -4.07
CA SER A 48 -13.94 36.86 -3.10
C SER A 48 -15.41 37.02 -2.74
N THR A 49 -16.05 35.88 -2.43
CA THR A 49 -17.40 35.86 -1.88
C THR A 49 -17.36 35.80 -0.35
N SER A 50 -18.52 35.80 0.30
CA SER A 50 -18.59 35.68 1.76
C SER A 50 -18.13 34.32 2.28
N HIS A 51 -18.25 33.26 1.47
CA HIS A 51 -18.07 31.86 1.91
C HIS A 51 -17.09 31.03 1.05
N ASP A 52 -16.46 31.61 0.03
CA ASP A 52 -15.47 30.93 -0.83
C ASP A 52 -14.30 30.31 -0.04
N PHE A 53 -13.74 31.04 0.91
CA PHE A 53 -12.65 30.58 1.75
C PHE A 53 -13.09 29.50 2.72
N LYS A 54 -14.32 29.61 3.24
CA LYS A 54 -14.89 28.57 4.10
C LYS A 54 -15.04 27.25 3.33
N VAL A 55 -15.50 27.32 2.07
CA VAL A 55 -15.56 26.15 1.18
C VAL A 55 -14.16 25.62 0.89
N ALA A 56 -13.19 26.47 0.53
CA ALA A 56 -11.82 26.05 0.29
C ALA A 56 -11.21 25.33 1.51
N LYS A 57 -11.48 25.83 2.72
CA LYS A 57 -11.03 25.22 3.98
C LYS A 57 -11.72 23.89 4.27
N ILE A 58 -13.00 23.74 3.94
CA ILE A 58 -13.71 22.44 4.01
C ILE A 58 -13.03 21.43 3.09
N LEU A 59 -12.83 21.78 1.82
CA LEU A 59 -12.19 20.91 0.83
C LEU A 59 -10.75 20.52 1.23
N ALA A 60 -9.96 21.48 1.72
CA ALA A 60 -8.61 21.21 2.18
C ALA A 60 -8.60 20.23 3.36
N ASN A 61 -9.49 20.39 4.33
CA ASN A 61 -9.60 19.48 5.47
C ASN A 61 -10.00 18.06 5.04
N GLU A 62 -10.90 17.93 4.06
CA GLU A 62 -11.28 16.62 3.50
C GLU A 62 -10.09 15.92 2.84
N LEU A 63 -9.30 16.65 2.05
CA LEU A 63 -8.09 16.10 1.43
C LEU A 63 -7.04 15.69 2.47
N ILE A 64 -6.86 16.51 3.51
CA ILE A 64 -5.94 16.21 4.62
C ILE A 64 -6.39 14.96 5.37
N GLN A 65 -7.69 14.82 5.65
CA GLN A 65 -8.23 13.63 6.31
C GLN A 65 -7.92 12.36 5.51
N VAL A 66 -8.24 12.35 4.22
CA VAL A 66 -7.94 11.22 3.33
C VAL A 66 -6.45 10.89 3.31
N TYR A 67 -5.59 11.91 3.27
CA TYR A 67 -4.15 11.71 3.33
C TYR A 67 -3.71 11.04 4.64
N ILE A 68 -4.16 11.56 5.79
CA ILE A 68 -3.80 11.02 7.11
C ILE A 68 -4.30 9.59 7.28
N GLU A 69 -5.54 9.29 6.86
CA GLU A 69 -6.10 7.93 6.89
C GLU A 69 -5.24 6.97 6.07
N ASN A 70 -4.81 7.36 4.88
CA ASN A 70 -3.92 6.55 4.05
C ASN A 70 -2.54 6.33 4.72
N GLN A 71 -1.96 7.36 5.34
CA GLN A 71 -0.69 7.21 6.07
C GLN A 71 -0.83 6.26 7.26
N LEU A 72 -1.93 6.33 8.01
CA LEU A 72 -2.22 5.42 9.12
C LEU A 72 -2.38 3.97 8.65
N LEU A 73 -3.08 3.74 7.53
CA LEU A 73 -3.20 2.41 6.93
C LEU A 73 -1.84 1.83 6.54
N ASN A 74 -0.96 2.64 5.95
CA ASN A 74 0.39 2.21 5.57
C ASN A 74 1.24 1.88 6.80
N LEU A 75 1.20 2.71 7.84
CA LEU A 75 1.88 2.44 9.11
C LEU A 75 1.37 1.16 9.77
N ASN A 76 0.05 0.95 9.82
CA ASN A 76 -0.53 -0.26 10.40
C ASN A 76 -0.14 -1.54 9.64
N LYS A 77 0.00 -1.49 8.30
CA LYS A 77 0.56 -2.62 7.53
C LYS A 77 1.99 -2.95 7.95
N HIS A 78 2.82 -1.95 8.16
CA HIS A 78 4.20 -2.15 8.64
C HIS A 78 4.25 -2.63 10.10
N ILE A 79 3.36 -2.12 10.97
CA ILE A 79 3.29 -2.47 12.39
C ILE A 79 2.74 -3.90 12.58
N GLY A 80 1.76 -4.34 11.78
CA GLY A 80 1.26 -5.72 11.82
C GLY A 80 2.34 -6.78 11.48
N ILE A 81 3.28 -6.42 10.61
CA ILE A 81 4.44 -7.26 10.26
C ILE A 81 5.54 -7.16 11.34
N ALA A 82 5.72 -5.98 11.96
CA ALA A 82 6.73 -5.75 12.98
C ALA A 82 6.38 -6.31 14.37
N ASN A 83 5.09 -6.38 14.72
CA ASN A 83 4.59 -6.80 16.04
C ASN A 83 4.15 -8.27 16.13
N SER A 84 4.14 -9.01 15.02
CA SER A 84 4.09 -10.47 15.09
C SER A 84 5.50 -10.98 15.33
N ASP A 85 5.69 -12.01 16.17
CA ASP A 85 6.99 -12.66 16.40
C ASP A 85 7.67 -13.14 15.10
N ILE A 86 6.92 -13.21 14.00
CA ILE A 86 7.35 -13.45 12.62
C ILE A 86 8.32 -12.35 12.14
N GLY A 87 8.12 -11.09 12.52
CA GLY A 87 9.02 -9.98 12.17
C GLY A 87 10.42 -10.08 12.80
N LYS A 88 10.54 -10.84 13.90
CA LYS A 88 11.81 -11.13 14.59
C LYS A 88 12.47 -12.42 14.10
N MET A 89 11.71 -13.39 13.60
CA MET A 89 12.22 -14.65 13.03
C MET A 89 12.50 -14.48 11.53
N ARG A 90 13.38 -13.54 11.17
CA ARG A 90 13.86 -13.41 9.78
C ARG A 90 14.82 -14.55 9.49
N LEU A 91 14.39 -15.50 8.66
CA LEU A 91 15.26 -16.56 8.17
C LEU A 91 16.13 -15.98 7.05
N GLN A 92 17.45 -16.15 7.19
CA GLN A 92 18.41 -15.77 6.18
C GLN A 92 18.60 -16.92 5.20
N TRP A 93 18.49 -16.65 3.89
CA TRP A 93 18.77 -17.67 2.89
C TRP A 93 20.27 -17.87 2.74
N THR A 94 20.75 -19.05 3.10
CA THR A 94 22.18 -19.41 3.07
C THR A 94 22.58 -20.20 1.83
N GLY A 95 21.61 -20.57 0.97
CA GLY A 95 21.84 -21.27 -0.28
C GLY A 95 22.38 -20.34 -1.38
N SER A 96 22.72 -20.91 -2.54
CA SER A 96 23.10 -20.09 -3.70
C SER A 96 21.88 -19.36 -4.28
N LYS A 97 22.11 -18.21 -4.94
CA LYS A 97 21.07 -17.48 -5.67
C LYS A 97 20.41 -18.37 -6.74
N THR A 98 21.21 -19.17 -7.43
CA THR A 98 20.75 -20.13 -8.44
C THR A 98 19.78 -21.16 -7.85
N ALA A 99 20.03 -21.66 -6.64
CA ALA A 99 19.13 -22.60 -5.95
C ALA A 99 17.79 -21.93 -5.58
N LEU A 100 17.83 -20.66 -5.16
CA LEU A 100 16.62 -19.89 -4.86
C LEU A 100 15.79 -19.65 -6.13
N ILE A 101 16.44 -19.31 -7.24
CA ILE A 101 15.80 -19.13 -8.55
C ILE A 101 15.19 -20.44 -9.04
N GLU A 102 15.89 -21.56 -8.89
CA GLU A 102 15.37 -22.90 -9.22
C GLU A 102 14.07 -23.20 -8.44
N LEU A 103 14.05 -22.91 -7.13
CA LEU A 103 12.88 -23.08 -6.27
C LEU A 103 11.71 -22.17 -6.69
N ILE A 104 11.99 -20.89 -6.95
CA ILE A 104 10.97 -19.93 -7.39
C ILE A 104 10.29 -20.39 -8.68
N TYR A 105 11.06 -20.83 -9.68
CA TYR A 105 10.51 -21.34 -10.93
C TYR A 105 9.75 -22.66 -10.74
N ALA A 106 10.17 -23.52 -9.81
CA ALA A 106 9.44 -24.74 -9.49
C ALA A 106 8.06 -24.44 -8.89
N LEU A 107 8.00 -23.53 -7.92
CA LEU A 107 6.75 -23.10 -7.29
C LEU A 107 5.82 -22.41 -8.28
N GLN A 108 6.36 -21.57 -9.17
CA GLN A 108 5.60 -20.95 -10.24
C GLN A 108 5.04 -22.02 -11.21
N SER A 109 5.87 -22.98 -11.62
CA SER A 109 5.46 -24.03 -12.57
C SER A 109 4.38 -24.96 -11.99
N TYR A 110 4.43 -25.20 -10.68
CA TYR A 110 3.38 -25.93 -9.96
C TYR A 110 2.14 -25.06 -9.66
N ALA A 111 2.21 -23.75 -9.93
CA ALA A 111 1.08 -22.83 -9.82
C ALA A 111 0.50 -22.73 -8.38
N VAL A 112 1.36 -22.79 -7.36
CA VAL A 112 0.93 -22.77 -5.94
C VAL A 112 0.38 -21.42 -5.46
N PHE A 113 0.80 -20.32 -6.09
CA PHE A 113 0.47 -18.96 -5.65
C PHE A 113 -0.69 -18.38 -6.43
N ASP A 114 -1.55 -17.60 -5.75
CA ASP A 114 -2.66 -16.83 -6.31
C ASP A 114 -3.57 -17.62 -7.28
N MET A 115 -3.96 -18.84 -6.87
CA MET A 115 -4.76 -19.75 -7.71
C MET A 115 -4.13 -20.00 -9.09
N GLY A 116 -2.79 -20.05 -9.13
CA GLY A 116 -1.99 -20.28 -10.33
C GLY A 116 -1.83 -19.08 -11.27
N LYS A 117 -2.18 -17.87 -10.82
CA LYS A 117 -2.07 -16.64 -11.64
C LYS A 117 -0.86 -15.78 -11.29
N ALA A 118 -0.05 -16.18 -10.32
CA ALA A 118 1.10 -15.41 -9.89
C ALA A 118 2.16 -15.34 -10.99
N ASP A 119 2.59 -14.12 -11.31
CA ASP A 119 3.70 -13.86 -12.22
C ASP A 119 5.04 -14.20 -11.55
N ILE A 120 6.02 -14.69 -12.34
CA ILE A 120 7.36 -15.00 -11.87
C ILE A 120 8.03 -13.80 -11.21
N LYS A 121 7.80 -12.59 -11.76
CA LYS A 121 8.35 -11.36 -11.23
C LYS A 121 7.77 -11.04 -9.85
N ALA A 122 6.48 -11.27 -9.65
CA ALA A 122 5.82 -11.05 -8.37
C ALA A 122 6.37 -12.01 -7.30
N ILE A 123 6.53 -13.29 -7.65
CA ILE A 123 7.11 -14.30 -6.75
C ILE A 123 8.57 -13.97 -6.44
N ALA A 124 9.38 -13.63 -7.45
CA ALA A 124 10.78 -13.25 -7.26
C ALA A 124 10.91 -12.05 -6.31
N THR A 125 10.15 -10.97 -6.57
CA THR A 125 10.15 -9.77 -5.72
C THR A 125 9.75 -10.10 -4.28
N TYR A 126 8.80 -11.01 -4.09
CA TYR A 126 8.40 -11.46 -2.77
C TYR A 126 9.55 -12.17 -2.04
N PHE A 127 10.23 -13.10 -2.71
CA PHE A 127 11.37 -13.82 -2.14
C PHE A 127 12.58 -12.91 -1.88
N GLU A 128 12.85 -11.92 -2.72
CA GLU A 128 13.88 -10.90 -2.50
C GLU A 128 13.62 -10.11 -1.22
N ASN A 129 12.37 -9.70 -1.00
CA ASN A 129 11.97 -8.97 0.21
C ASN A 129 12.01 -9.84 1.48
N VAL A 130 11.63 -11.11 1.37
CA VAL A 130 11.59 -12.04 2.52
C VAL A 130 13.00 -12.40 2.98
N PHE A 131 13.92 -12.63 2.04
CA PHE A 131 15.28 -13.05 2.35
C PHE A 131 16.31 -11.93 2.34
N GLU A 132 15.92 -10.69 2.00
CA GLU A 132 16.82 -9.54 1.84
C GLU A 132 17.99 -9.82 0.88
N ILE A 133 17.69 -10.51 -0.22
CA ILE A 133 18.66 -10.88 -1.26
C ILE A 133 18.26 -10.23 -2.58
N ASP A 134 19.25 -9.72 -3.31
CA ASP A 134 19.11 -9.35 -4.72
C ASP A 134 19.35 -10.58 -5.61
N LEU A 135 18.32 -11.03 -6.33
CA LEU A 135 18.41 -12.16 -7.27
C LEU A 135 19.08 -11.77 -8.59
N GLY A 136 19.14 -10.48 -8.92
CA GLY A 136 19.65 -9.98 -10.19
C GLY A 136 18.83 -10.48 -11.38
N ASP A 137 19.50 -10.89 -12.46
CA ASP A 137 18.84 -11.42 -13.66
C ASP A 137 18.43 -12.89 -13.47
N PHE A 138 17.29 -13.07 -12.80
CA PHE A 138 16.71 -14.40 -12.54
C PHE A 138 16.21 -15.08 -13.83
N TYR A 139 15.87 -14.33 -14.88
CA TYR A 139 15.51 -14.91 -16.18
C TYR A 139 16.71 -15.54 -16.86
N HIS A 140 17.84 -14.82 -16.90
CA HIS A 140 19.08 -15.35 -17.47
C HIS A 140 19.59 -16.56 -16.69
N THR A 141 19.61 -16.45 -15.37
CA THR A 141 20.04 -17.56 -14.50
C THR A 141 19.17 -18.81 -14.72
N TYR A 142 17.87 -18.65 -14.91
CA TYR A 142 17.00 -19.78 -15.25
C TYR A 142 17.30 -20.39 -16.62
N LEU A 143 17.63 -19.57 -17.62
CA LEU A 143 18.08 -20.08 -18.92
C LEU A 143 19.35 -20.93 -18.78
N GLU A 144 20.31 -20.50 -17.97
CA GLU A 144 21.52 -21.29 -17.67
C GLU A 144 21.15 -22.64 -17.02
N ILE A 145 20.27 -22.64 -16.01
CA ILE A 145 19.77 -23.86 -15.36
C ILE A 145 19.17 -24.82 -16.41
N ARG A 146 18.34 -24.29 -17.31
CA ARG A 146 17.68 -25.07 -18.37
C ARG A 146 18.67 -25.69 -19.37
N THR A 147 19.79 -25.01 -19.64
CA THR A 147 20.81 -25.49 -20.60
C THR A 147 21.69 -26.63 -20.07
N ARG A 148 21.61 -26.95 -18.76
CA ARG A 148 22.38 -28.06 -18.17
C ARG A 148 21.97 -29.40 -18.79
N LYS A 149 22.98 -30.17 -19.22
CA LYS A 149 22.79 -31.51 -19.82
C LYS A 149 22.60 -32.61 -18.77
N ILE A 150 23.13 -32.40 -17.56
CA ILE A 150 23.06 -33.34 -16.43
C ILE A 150 22.51 -32.57 -15.23
N ASN A 151 21.47 -33.12 -14.57
CA ASN A 151 20.80 -32.58 -13.38
C ASN A 151 20.34 -31.11 -13.51
N ARG A 152 19.29 -30.90 -14.31
CA ARG A 152 18.63 -29.60 -14.48
C ARG A 152 18.03 -29.07 -13.18
N THR A 153 17.58 -29.96 -12.29
CA THR A 153 16.89 -29.65 -11.02
C THR A 153 17.70 -30.08 -9.80
N LYS A 154 19.00 -29.80 -9.81
CA LYS A 154 19.94 -30.28 -8.79
C LYS A 154 19.51 -29.90 -7.37
N PHE A 155 18.98 -28.69 -7.17
CA PHE A 155 18.58 -28.25 -5.84
C PHE A 155 17.31 -28.94 -5.38
N LEU A 156 16.30 -29.07 -6.24
CA LEU A 156 15.04 -29.75 -5.91
C LEU A 156 15.24 -31.24 -5.65
N ASP A 157 16.11 -31.91 -6.42
CA ASP A 157 16.44 -33.32 -6.19
C ASP A 157 17.10 -33.49 -4.81
N SER A 158 18.05 -32.61 -4.48
CA SER A 158 18.71 -32.61 -3.16
C SER A 158 17.73 -32.32 -2.02
N LEU A 159 16.74 -31.43 -2.23
CA LEU A 159 15.69 -31.13 -1.25
C LEU A 159 14.79 -32.34 -1.02
N LYS A 160 14.38 -33.03 -2.10
CA LYS A 160 13.57 -34.24 -2.03
C LYS A 160 14.30 -35.32 -1.22
N ASP A 161 15.55 -35.60 -1.57
CA ASP A 161 16.35 -36.61 -0.88
C ASP A 161 16.54 -36.27 0.61
N ALA A 162 16.72 -34.99 0.93
CA ALA A 162 16.84 -34.53 2.31
C ALA A 162 15.55 -34.75 3.13
N VAL A 163 14.37 -34.55 2.52
CA VAL A 163 13.08 -34.80 3.17
C VAL A 163 12.83 -36.29 3.37
N ILE A 164 13.10 -37.11 2.36
CA ILE A 164 12.94 -38.57 2.45
C ILE A 164 13.82 -39.14 3.56
N ARG A 165 15.12 -38.79 3.57
CA ARG A 165 16.04 -39.24 4.62
C ARG A 165 15.56 -38.89 6.02
N LYS A 166 14.98 -37.69 6.19
CA LYS A 166 14.42 -37.27 7.49
C LYS A 166 13.20 -38.11 7.90
N MET A 167 12.38 -38.57 6.96
CA MET A 167 11.25 -39.46 7.22
C MET A 167 11.76 -40.85 7.60
N ASP A 168 12.70 -41.41 6.84
CA ASP A 168 13.30 -42.73 7.12
C ASP A 168 13.95 -42.76 8.52
N GLU A 169 14.71 -41.71 8.89
CA GLU A 169 15.32 -41.57 10.22
C GLU A 169 14.30 -41.50 11.38
N GLN A 170 13.04 -41.13 11.10
CA GLN A 170 11.95 -41.08 12.08
C GLN A 170 11.20 -42.41 12.18
N ASP A 171 11.05 -43.14 11.07
CA ASP A 171 10.37 -44.43 11.03
C ASP A 171 11.25 -45.57 11.61
N GLU A 172 12.58 -45.39 11.61
CA GLU A 172 13.53 -46.32 12.27
C GLU A 172 13.62 -46.16 13.80
N LYS A 173 12.91 -45.19 14.40
CA LYS A 173 12.86 -44.95 15.86
C LYS A 173 11.57 -45.43 16.50
#